data_AF-A0A2G5B5T3-F1
#
_entry.id   AF-A0A2G5B5T3-F1
#
_cell.length_a   1.000
_cell.length_b   1.000
_cell.length_c   1.000
_cell.angle_alpha   90.00
_cell.angle_beta   90.00
_cell.angle_gamma   90.00
#
_symmetry.space_group_name_H-M   'P 1'
#
loop_
_entity.id
_entity.type
_entity.pdbx_description
1 polymer ?
#
loop_
_entity_poly.entity_id
_entity_poly.type
_entity_poly.pdbx_seq_one_letter_code
_entity_poly.pdbx_strand_id
1 'polypeptide(L)'
;MKYFLAFSFLLAIAAAAPASDSNNICKGHTDKDTVGMPFAHPTICSQFITCGLDNKPYIGNCPAGTYYDIKLTTCTAAAKSSCGNRK
;
A
#
# COMPACT_ATOMS: atom_id res chain seq x y z
N MET A 1 6.12 -41.54 35.89
CA MET A 1 5.55 -42.25 34.72
C MET A 1 4.22 -41.63 34.32
N LYS A 2 4.18 -40.67 33.39
CA LYS A 2 3.09 -40.45 32.42
C LYS A 2 3.45 -39.22 31.54
N TYR A 3 3.79 -39.47 30.29
CA TYR A 3 3.78 -38.44 29.24
C TYR A 3 2.33 -38.28 28.75
N PHE A 4 1.83 -37.06 28.71
CA PHE A 4 0.68 -36.60 27.91
C PHE A 4 1.10 -35.22 27.38
N LEU A 5 1.83 -35.13 26.27
CA LEU A 5 1.34 -35.10 24.88
C LEU A 5 0.30 -34.00 24.61
N ALA A 6 0.83 -32.92 24.00
CA ALA A 6 0.28 -32.11 22.92
C ALA A 6 -0.66 -30.93 23.23
N PHE A 7 -0.52 -29.89 22.36
CA PHE A 7 -1.31 -28.67 22.19
C PHE A 7 -1.07 -27.54 23.19
N SER A 8 -0.52 -26.37 22.85
CA SER A 8 -0.13 -25.81 21.56
C SER A 8 0.83 -24.68 21.87
N PHE A 9 2.00 -24.65 21.23
CA PHE A 9 2.74 -23.41 21.09
C PHE A 9 1.83 -22.47 20.28
N LEU A 10 1.09 -21.57 20.95
CA LEU A 10 0.55 -20.39 20.28
C LEU A 10 1.77 -19.51 19.97
N LEU A 11 2.50 -19.90 18.92
CA LEU A 11 3.34 -19.00 18.18
C LEU A 11 2.39 -17.93 17.64
N ALA A 12 2.25 -16.84 18.38
CA ALA A 12 1.81 -15.60 17.80
C ALA A 12 2.88 -15.21 16.78
N ILE A 13 2.73 -15.71 15.56
CA ILE A 13 3.48 -15.22 14.41
C ILE A 13 2.94 -13.82 14.19
N ALA A 14 3.53 -12.84 14.88
CA ALA A 14 3.39 -11.45 14.48
C ALA A 14 3.99 -11.37 13.08
N ALA A 15 3.12 -11.47 12.07
CA ALA A 15 3.45 -11.15 10.70
C ALA A 15 3.77 -9.66 10.68
N ALA A 16 5.02 -9.31 10.99
CA ALA A 16 5.56 -8.02 10.65
C ALA A 16 5.58 -7.98 9.11
N ALA A 17 4.52 -7.43 8.53
CA ALA A 17 4.57 -7.00 7.14
C ALA A 17 5.81 -6.12 6.99
N PRO A 18 6.60 -6.25 5.91
CA PRO A 18 7.68 -5.30 5.68
C PRO A 18 7.04 -3.93 5.64
N ALA A 19 7.35 -3.10 6.64
CA ALA A 19 7.01 -1.69 6.60
C ALA A 19 7.72 -1.14 5.36
N SER A 20 6.96 -0.91 4.30
CA SER A 20 7.42 -0.19 3.12
C SER A 20 8.03 1.10 3.63
N ASP A 21 9.34 1.22 3.47
CA ASP A 21 10.20 2.25 4.04
C ASP A 21 9.62 3.63 3.74
N SER A 22 8.82 4.14 4.69
CA SER A 22 7.93 5.28 4.47
C SER A 22 8.69 6.60 4.36
N ASN A 23 10.00 6.58 4.66
CA ASN A 23 10.85 7.75 4.65
C ASN A 23 11.36 8.14 3.25
N ASN A 24 11.08 7.35 2.20
CA ASN A 24 11.60 7.63 0.85
C ASN A 24 10.53 7.58 -0.25
N ILE A 25 9.24 7.54 0.08
CA ILE A 25 8.18 7.32 -0.93
C ILE A 25 8.04 8.45 -1.96
N CYS A 26 8.48 9.66 -1.61
CA CYS A 26 8.49 10.81 -2.52
C CYS A 26 9.81 11.03 -3.27
N LYS A 27 10.82 10.18 -3.04
CA LYS A 27 12.10 10.31 -3.74
C LYS A 27 11.91 10.06 -5.24
N GLY A 28 12.19 11.06 -6.08
CA GLY A 28 11.93 11.01 -7.54
C GLY A 28 10.51 11.40 -7.96
N HIS A 29 9.67 11.79 -7.00
CA HIS A 29 8.31 12.33 -7.23
C HIS A 29 8.22 13.83 -6.88
N THR A 30 9.36 14.52 -6.84
CA THR A 30 9.48 15.96 -6.55
C THR A 30 10.08 16.75 -7.70
N ASP A 31 10.31 16.11 -8.85
CA ASP A 31 10.79 16.78 -10.05
C ASP A 31 9.67 17.58 -10.72
N LYS A 32 10.02 18.51 -11.61
CA LYS A 32 9.05 19.38 -12.30
C LYS A 32 7.96 18.62 -13.05
N ASP A 33 8.25 17.38 -13.46
CA ASP A 33 7.36 16.55 -14.26
C ASP A 33 6.52 15.57 -13.42
N THR A 34 6.91 15.29 -12.17
CA THR A 34 6.29 14.25 -11.32
C THR A 34 5.65 14.77 -10.04
N VAL A 35 5.96 16.01 -9.65
CA VAL A 35 5.33 16.65 -8.49
C VAL A 35 3.80 16.74 -8.67
N GLY A 36 3.06 16.41 -7.61
CA GLY A 36 1.60 16.43 -7.65
C GLY A 36 0.97 15.28 -8.43
N MET A 37 1.75 14.47 -9.15
CA MET A 37 1.21 13.33 -9.91
C MET A 37 0.88 12.16 -8.97
N PRO A 38 -0.37 11.68 -8.94
CA PRO A 38 -0.75 10.56 -8.09
C PRO A 38 -0.22 9.22 -8.62
N PHE A 39 0.30 8.40 -7.72
CA PHE A 39 0.77 7.03 -8.00
C PHE A 39 0.19 6.03 -6.98
N ALA A 40 0.24 4.74 -7.30
CA ALA A 40 -0.37 3.71 -6.45
C ALA A 40 0.35 3.58 -5.11
N HIS A 41 -0.43 3.43 -4.02
CA HIS A 41 0.13 3.08 -2.73
C HIS A 41 0.75 1.66 -2.82
N PRO A 42 1.96 1.44 -2.27
CA PRO A 42 2.70 0.18 -2.45
C PRO A 42 1.98 -1.03 -1.84
N THR A 43 1.19 -0.79 -0.79
CA THR A 43 0.61 -1.85 0.05
C THR A 43 -0.92 -1.90 0.03
N ILE A 44 -1.61 -0.78 -0.25
CA ILE A 44 -3.06 -0.62 0.00
C ILE A 44 -3.70 -0.17 -1.31
N CYS A 45 -4.43 -1.06 -1.98
CA CYS A 45 -4.96 -0.76 -3.32
C CYS A 45 -6.04 0.33 -3.36
N SER A 46 -6.75 0.52 -2.26
CA SER A 46 -7.73 1.59 -2.11
C SER A 46 -7.08 2.95 -1.80
N GLN A 47 -5.75 3.07 -1.90
CA GLN A 47 -5.02 4.31 -1.65
C GLN A 47 -4.08 4.66 -2.80
N PHE A 48 -3.89 5.96 -2.98
CA PHE A 48 -2.88 6.54 -3.86
C PHE A 48 -2.08 7.59 -3.10
N ILE A 49 -0.90 7.91 -3.62
CA ILE A 49 0.03 8.84 -3.01
C ILE A 49 0.32 9.94 -4.01
N THR A 50 0.31 11.17 -3.53
CA THR A 50 0.75 12.35 -4.26
C THR A 50 1.86 13.01 -3.46
N CYS A 51 2.92 13.47 -4.12
CA CYS A 51 4.04 14.11 -3.45
C CYS A 51 4.08 15.61 -3.72
N GLY A 52 4.28 16.39 -2.65
CA GLY A 52 4.55 17.83 -2.74
C GLY A 52 6.02 18.14 -2.99
N LEU A 53 6.32 19.40 -3.33
CA LEU A 53 7.69 19.90 -3.53
C LEU A 53 8.57 19.76 -2.27
N ASP A 54 7.95 19.66 -1.11
CA ASP A 54 8.59 19.51 0.21
C ASP A 54 8.89 18.05 0.57
N ASN A 55 8.87 17.13 -0.41
CA ASN A 55 9.00 15.68 -0.20
C ASN A 55 7.94 15.09 0.74
N LYS A 56 6.82 15.78 0.98
CA LYS A 56 5.74 15.23 1.80
C LYS A 56 4.79 14.36 0.98
N PRO A 57 4.53 13.12 1.41
CA PRO A 57 3.49 12.30 0.82
C PRO A 57 2.11 12.71 1.35
N TYR A 58 1.15 12.81 0.43
CA TYR A 58 -0.27 12.95 0.70
C TYR A 58 -0.95 11.66 0.27
N ILE A 59 -1.63 11.00 1.20
CA ILE A 59 -2.36 9.76 0.93
C ILE A 59 -3.81 10.12 0.60
N GLY A 60 -4.26 9.73 -0.58
CA GLY A 60 -5.65 9.81 -1.00
C GLY A 60 -6.32 8.43 -0.93
N ASN A 61 -7.59 8.41 -0.52
CA ASN A 61 -8.39 7.18 -0.46
C ASN A 61 -9.36 7.13 -1.64
N CYS A 62 -9.44 5.97 -2.28
CA CYS A 62 -10.46 5.68 -3.27
C CYS A 62 -11.82 5.38 -2.60
N PRO A 63 -12.94 5.65 -3.30
CA PRO A 63 -14.26 5.21 -2.87
C PRO A 63 -14.34 3.70 -2.60
N ALA A 64 -15.30 3.30 -1.75
CA ALA A 64 -15.50 1.89 -1.42
C ALA A 64 -15.70 1.02 -2.68
N GLY A 65 -15.00 -0.11 -2.75
CA GLY A 65 -15.04 -1.03 -3.89
C GLY A 65 -14.21 -0.60 -5.12
N THR A 66 -13.45 0.49 -5.01
CA THR A 66 -12.57 0.97 -6.09
C THR A 66 -11.11 1.03 -5.64
N TYR A 67 -10.21 0.79 -6.59
CA TYR A 67 -8.77 0.83 -6.40
C TYR A 67 -8.13 1.81 -7.38
N TYR A 68 -7.00 2.39 -6.98
CA TYR A 68 -6.29 3.33 -7.83
C TYR A 68 -5.65 2.60 -9.01
N ASP A 69 -5.95 3.06 -10.23
CA ASP A 69 -5.34 2.57 -11.45
C ASP A 69 -4.36 3.59 -12.02
N ILE A 70 -3.10 3.18 -12.18
CA ILE A 70 -2.02 4.06 -12.62
C ILE A 70 -2.16 4.42 -14.10
N LYS A 71 -2.74 3.54 -14.93
CA LYS A 71 -2.91 3.79 -16.37
C LYS A 71 -4.00 4.81 -16.64
N LEU A 72 -5.07 4.77 -15.85
CA LEU A 72 -6.17 5.73 -15.91
C LEU A 72 -5.96 6.94 -15.00
N THR A 73 -4.91 6.91 -14.15
CA THR A 73 -4.61 7.92 -13.13
C THR A 73 -5.83 8.25 -12.25
N THR A 74 -6.64 7.24 -11.91
CA THR A 74 -7.92 7.43 -11.20
C THR A 74 -8.36 6.15 -10.48
N CYS A 75 -9.32 6.28 -9.57
CA CYS A 75 -9.95 5.13 -8.91
C CYS A 75 -10.94 4.45 -9.87
N THR A 76 -10.77 3.15 -10.08
CA THR A 76 -11.65 2.33 -10.91
C THR A 76 -12.12 1.10 -10.14
N ALA A 77 -13.15 0.41 -10.65
CA ALA A 77 -13.64 -0.82 -10.03
C ALA A 77 -12.49 -1.79 -9.77
N ALA A 78 -12.43 -2.38 -8.57
CA ALA A 78 -11.32 -3.27 -8.15
C ALA A 78 -10.99 -4.35 -9.20
N ALA A 79 -12.03 -4.97 -9.79
CA ALA A 79 -11.89 -6.00 -10.82
C ALA A 79 -11.23 -5.53 -12.14
N LYS A 80 -11.18 -4.21 -12.38
CA LYS A 80 -10.57 -3.59 -13.57
C LYS A 80 -9.23 -2.92 -13.28
N SER A 81 -8.89 -2.70 -12.01
CA SER A 81 -7.68 -1.98 -11.64
C SER A 81 -6.42 -2.84 -11.86
N SER A 82 -5.32 -2.19 -12.21
CA SER A 82 -3.98 -2.79 -12.29
C SER A 82 -3.35 -3.06 -10.91
N CYS A 83 -4.01 -2.68 -9.82
CA CYS A 83 -3.60 -3.10 -8.49
C CYS A 83 -3.92 -4.59 -8.36
N GLY A 84 -2.87 -5.44 -8.35
CA GLY A 84 -3.00 -6.90 -8.39
C GLY A 84 -3.73 -7.51 -7.17
N ASN A 85 -3.42 -8.75 -6.80
CA ASN A 85 -3.99 -9.42 -5.60
C ASN A 85 -3.58 -8.79 -4.25
N ARG A 86 -3.13 -7.53 -4.22
CA ARG A 86 -2.83 -6.79 -3.01
C ARG A 86 -4.17 -6.37 -2.39
N LYS A 87 -4.40 -6.80 -1.15
CA LYS A 87 -5.66 -6.57 -0.43
C LYS A 87 -5.56 -5.30 0.40
#